data_AF-A0A060CHP6-F1
#
_entry.id   AF-A0A060CHP6-F1
#
_cell.length_a   1.000
_cell.length_b   1.000
_cell.length_c   1.000
_cell.angle_alpha   90.00
_cell.angle_beta   90.00
_cell.angle_gamma   90.00
#
_symmetry.space_group_name_H-M   'P 1'
#
loop_
_entity.id
_entity.type
_entity.pdbx_description
1 polymer ?
#
loop_
_entity_poly.entity_id
_entity_poly.type
_entity_poly.pdbx_seq_one_letter_code
_entity_poly.pdbx_strand_id
1 'polypeptide(L)'
;MCSACRGRCFAEGTVELEGSVNLLKGAIETADCLTTVSPAYAGEISAPGAAGPIASVIASHRIYGIRNGIPEGRQSRRKSADPSAL
;
A
#
# COMPACT_ATOMS: atom_id res chain seq x y z
N MET A 1 24.89 -4.44 16.03
CA MET A 1 24.08 -5.68 16.03
C MET A 1 22.71 -5.35 16.62
N CYS A 2 21.64 -5.33 15.83
CA CYS A 2 20.30 -5.04 16.37
C CYS A 2 19.60 -6.35 16.77
N SER A 3 19.27 -6.43 18.06
CA SER A 3 18.66 -7.55 18.79
C SER A 3 17.17 -7.75 18.44
N ALA A 4 16.80 -7.81 17.16
CA ALA A 4 15.41 -7.55 16.75
C ALA A 4 14.50 -8.80 16.61
N CYS A 5 15.01 -10.00 16.34
CA CYS A 5 14.13 -11.11 15.93
C CYS A 5 13.99 -12.23 16.97
N ARG A 6 13.26 -11.97 18.08
CA ARG A 6 12.63 -13.03 18.89
C ARG A 6 11.27 -12.55 19.42
N GLY A 7 10.19 -12.75 18.66
CA GLY A 7 8.79 -12.71 19.11
C GLY A 7 8.18 -11.38 19.61
N ARG A 8 8.98 -10.35 19.88
CA ARG A 8 8.50 -9.09 20.51
C ARG A 8 7.57 -8.26 19.63
N CYS A 9 7.80 -8.21 18.31
CA CYS A 9 7.00 -7.38 17.41
C CYS A 9 5.49 -7.74 17.40
N PHE A 10 5.15 -8.97 17.77
CA PHE A 10 3.75 -9.38 17.95
C PHE A 10 3.21 -8.90 19.30
N ALA A 11 3.95 -9.12 20.38
CA ALA A 11 3.55 -8.72 21.74
C ALA A 11 3.50 -7.19 21.95
N GLU A 12 4.35 -6.44 21.25
CA GLU A 12 4.39 -4.97 21.28
C GLU A 12 3.29 -4.35 20.41
N GLY A 13 2.50 -5.16 19.70
CA GLY A 13 1.43 -4.67 18.85
C GLY A 13 1.91 -4.05 17.53
N THR A 14 3.15 -4.29 17.09
CA THR A 14 3.65 -3.78 15.79
C THR A 14 2.99 -4.54 14.64
N VAL A 15 3.09 -5.87 14.65
CA VAL A 15 2.53 -6.73 13.59
C VAL A 15 1.18 -7.35 13.95
N GLU A 16 0.76 -7.27 15.21
CA GLU A 16 -0.52 -7.81 15.66
C GLU A 16 -1.69 -6.92 15.19
N LEU A 17 -2.76 -7.57 14.72
CA LEU A 17 -4.04 -6.97 14.38
C LEU A 17 -5.14 -8.01 14.57
N GLU A 18 -6.09 -7.73 15.47
CA GLU A 18 -7.26 -8.59 15.75
C GLU A 18 -6.89 -10.06 16.09
N GLY A 19 -5.85 -10.25 16.90
CA GLY A 19 -5.36 -11.55 17.35
C GLY A 19 -4.52 -12.30 16.31
N SER A 20 -4.27 -11.72 15.14
CA SER A 20 -3.51 -12.31 14.04
C SER A 20 -2.30 -11.48 13.64
N VAL A 21 -1.36 -12.11 12.92
CA VAL A 21 -0.19 -11.42 12.37
C VAL A 21 -0.57 -10.73 11.05
N ASN A 22 -0.50 -9.41 11.02
CA ASN A 22 -0.67 -8.60 9.81
C ASN A 22 0.67 -7.99 9.37
N LEU A 23 1.22 -8.52 8.27
CA LEU A 23 2.49 -8.08 7.71
C LEU A 23 2.42 -6.67 7.14
N LEU A 24 1.28 -6.27 6.58
CA LEU A 24 1.09 -4.93 6.03
C LEU A 24 1.13 -3.88 7.14
N LYS A 25 0.44 -4.13 8.25
CA LYS A 25 0.50 -3.25 9.42
C LYS A 25 1.93 -3.14 9.95
N GLY A 26 2.63 -4.26 10.10
CA GLY A 26 4.04 -4.27 10.48
C GLY A 26 4.94 -3.45 9.54
N ALA A 27 4.72 -3.56 8.24
CA ALA A 27 5.45 -2.78 7.24
C ALA A 27 5.13 -1.28 7.34
N ILE A 28 3.87 -0.92 7.60
CA ILE A 28 3.47 0.48 7.76
C ILE A 28 4.12 1.08 9.01
N GLU A 29 4.01 0.42 10.16
CA GLU A 29 4.53 0.90 11.46
C GLU A 29 6.07 1.06 11.47
N THR A 30 6.77 0.43 10.53
CA THR A 30 8.23 0.51 10.43
C THR A 30 8.73 1.40 9.29
N ALA A 31 7.83 1.88 8.43
CA ALA A 31 8.18 2.69 7.28
C ALA A 31 8.09 4.19 7.59
N ASP A 32 9.07 4.97 7.11
CA ASP A 32 9.05 6.43 7.26
C ASP A 32 7.96 7.10 6.41
N CYS A 33 7.64 6.50 5.26
CA CYS A 33 6.59 6.96 4.36
C CYS A 33 6.00 5.82 3.55
N LEU A 34 4.76 6.03 3.09
CA LEU A 34 4.01 5.07 2.30
C LEU A 34 3.87 5.57 0.86
N THR A 35 4.02 4.67 -0.10
CA THR A 35 3.76 4.97 -1.52
C THR A 35 2.67 4.08 -2.08
N THR A 36 1.81 4.63 -2.91
CA THR A 36 0.74 3.92 -3.59
C THR A 36 0.91 3.98 -5.11
N VAL A 37 0.18 3.14 -5.83
CA VAL A 37 0.28 2.99 -7.30
C VAL A 37 -0.30 4.15 -8.10
N SER A 38 -0.95 5.12 -7.45
CA SER A 38 -1.48 6.32 -8.09
C SER A 38 -1.80 7.44 -7.09
N PRO A 39 -1.71 8.72 -7.48
CA PRO A 39 -2.15 9.85 -6.64
C PRO A 39 -3.61 9.74 -6.19
N ALA A 40 -4.50 9.25 -7.06
CA ALA A 40 -5.91 9.04 -6.73
C ALA A 40 -6.06 7.99 -5.61
N TYR A 41 -5.37 6.86 -5.73
CA TYR A 41 -5.45 5.79 -4.75
C TYR A 41 -4.84 6.18 -3.40
N ALA A 42 -3.81 7.04 -3.38
CA ALA A 42 -3.32 7.65 -2.14
C ALA A 42 -4.40 8.46 -1.41
N GLY A 43 -5.23 9.20 -2.16
CA GLY A 43 -6.38 9.91 -1.61
C GLY A 43 -7.47 8.97 -1.12
N GLU A 44 -7.83 7.96 -1.93
CA GLU A 44 -8.87 6.98 -1.61
C GLU A 44 -8.55 6.20 -0.33
N ILE A 45 -7.33 5.68 -0.19
CA ILE A 45 -6.94 4.87 0.98
C ILE A 45 -6.83 5.71 2.27
N SER A 46 -6.62 7.02 2.14
CA SER A 46 -6.58 7.96 3.26
C SER A 46 -7.98 8.39 3.72
N ALA A 47 -9.03 8.08 2.94
CA ALA A 47 -10.39 8.46 3.29
C ALA A 47 -10.90 7.65 4.51
N PRO A 48 -11.74 8.27 5.37
CA PRO A 48 -12.32 7.57 6.51
C PRO A 48 -13.04 6.28 6.10
N GLY A 49 -12.68 5.16 6.73
CA GLY A 49 -13.30 3.86 6.49
C GLY A 49 -12.81 3.10 5.25
N ALA A 50 -12.00 3.71 4.37
CA ALA A 50 -11.48 3.04 3.17
C ALA A 50 -10.46 1.93 3.48
N ALA A 51 -9.72 2.09 4.58
CA ALA A 51 -8.64 1.22 5.00
C ALA A 51 -9.04 0.18 6.07
N GLY A 52 -10.33 0.11 6.44
CA GLY A 52 -10.81 -0.87 7.43
C GLY A 52 -10.03 -0.83 8.77
N PRO A 53 -9.64 -1.99 9.34
CA PRO A 53 -8.96 -2.05 10.64
C PRO A 53 -7.58 -1.37 10.70
N ILE A 54 -6.95 -1.10 9.55
CA ILE A 54 -5.64 -0.41 9.49
C ILE A 54 -5.76 1.09 9.23
N ALA A 55 -6.98 1.64 9.16
CA ALA A 55 -7.20 3.05 8.85
C ALA A 55 -6.51 4.01 9.84
N SER A 56 -6.51 3.68 11.14
CA SER A 56 -5.83 4.48 12.17
C SER A 56 -4.31 4.52 11.99
N VAL A 57 -3.72 3.39 11.58
CA VAL A 57 -2.28 3.25 11.33
C VAL A 57 -1.89 4.07 10.10
N ILE A 58 -2.66 3.94 9.01
CA ILE A 58 -2.45 4.68 7.76
C ILE A 58 -2.58 6.20 7.98
N ALA A 59 -3.58 6.64 8.74
CA ALA A 59 -3.78 8.06 9.05
C ALA A 59 -2.62 8.72 9.83
N SER A 60 -1.79 7.92 10.48
CA SER A 60 -0.62 8.39 11.25
C SER A 60 0.64 8.56 10.39
N HIS A 61 0.59 8.20 9.10
CA HIS A 61 1.75 8.19 8.21
C HIS A 61 1.58 9.11 7.00
N ARG A 62 2.72 9.54 6.42
CA ARG A 62 2.73 10.32 5.17
C ARG A 62 2.59 9.39 3.98
N ILE A 63 1.54 9.59 3.17
CA ILE A 63 1.25 8.78 1.99
C ILE A 63 1.44 9.60 0.72
N TYR A 64 2.08 8.98 -0.28
CA TYR A 64 2.31 9.55 -1.60
C TYR A 64 1.80 8.60 -2.67
N GLY A 65 1.21 9.11 -3.74
CA GLY A 65 0.83 8.27 -4.88
C GLY A 65 1.79 8.45 -6.05
N ILE A 66 2.42 7.36 -6.48
CA ILE A 66 3.33 7.32 -7.63
C ILE A 66 2.66 6.48 -8.71
N ARG A 67 2.26 7.11 -9.81
CA ARG A 67 1.57 6.43 -10.90
C ARG A 67 2.47 5.37 -11.54
N ASN A 68 2.02 4.12 -11.52
CA ASN A 68 2.74 3.04 -12.19
C ASN A 68 2.86 3.30 -13.71
N GLY A 69 4.05 3.09 -14.25
CA GLY A 69 4.34 3.18 -15.67
C GLY A 69 4.54 1.80 -16.31
N ILE A 70 4.24 1.70 -17.61
CA ILE A 70 4.59 0.56 -18.45
C ILE A 70 5.48 1.11 -19.58
N PRO A 71 6.61 0.47 -19.91
CA PRO A 71 7.48 0.94 -20.99
C PRO A 71 6.73 1.03 -22.33
N GLU A 72 7.03 2.07 -23.10
CA GLU A 72 6.32 2.42 -24.34
C GLU A 72 6.22 1.25 -25.33
N GLY A 73 7.30 0.47 -25.49
CA GLY A 73 7.35 -0.68 -26.39
C GLY A 73 6.42 -1.85 -26.01
N ARG A 74 5.90 -1.90 -24.79
CA ARG A 74 4.96 -2.96 -24.33
C ARG A 74 3.49 -2.57 -24.52
N GLN A 75 3.19 -1.28 -24.61
CA GLN A 75 1.81 -0.77 -24.72
C GLN A 75 1.20 -0.96 -26.12
N SER A 76 2.01 -1.19 -27.14
CA SER A 76 1.61 -1.29 -28.55
C SER A 76 0.80 -2.56 -28.89
N ARG A 77 0.80 -3.58 -28.01
CA ARG A 77 0.13 -4.87 -28.30
C ARG A 77 -1.40 -4.86 -28.17
N ARG A 78 -2.00 -3.82 -27.59
CA ARG A 78 -3.46 -3.72 -27.33
C ARG A 78 -4.13 -2.47 -27.88
N LYS A 79 -3.43 -1.67 -28.71
CA LYS A 79 -4.04 -0.46 -29.31
C LYS A 79 -4.81 -0.71 -30.62
N SER A 80 -4.99 -1.97 -31.05
CA SER A 80 -5.62 -2.31 -32.34
C SER A 80 -7.05 -2.86 -32.26
N ALA A 81 -7.84 -2.49 -31.25
CA ALA A 81 -9.28 -2.76 -31.26
C ALA A 81 -10.04 -1.44 -31.15
N ASP A 82 -10.01 -0.68 -32.23
CA ASP A 82 -10.88 0.45 -32.45
C ASP A 82 -12.20 -0.06 -33.07
N PRO A 83 -13.36 0.04 -32.38
CA PRO A 83 -14.65 -0.39 -32.91
C PRO A 83 -15.26 0.58 -33.94
N SER A 84 -14.56 1.64 -34.37
CA SER A 84 -15.06 2.60 -35.36
C SER A 84 -14.67 2.31 -36.82
N ALA A 85 -14.17 1.09 -37.11
CA ALA A 85 -13.77 0.65 -38.45
C ALA A 85 -14.83 -0.26 -39.16
N LEU A 86 -16.12 0.05 -39.00
CA LEU A 86 -17.24 -0.53 -39.77
C LEU A 86 -18.16 0.58 -40.30
#